data_AF-A0A1B0CFJ5-F1
#
_entry.id   AF-A0A1B0CFJ5-F1
#
_cell.length_a   1.000
_cell.length_b   1.000
_cell.length_c   1.000
_cell.angle_alpha   90.00
_cell.angle_beta   90.00
_cell.angle_gamma   90.00
#
_symmetry.space_group_name_H-M   'P 1'
#
loop_
_entity.id
_entity.type
_entity.pdbx_description
1 polymer ?
#
loop_
_entity_poly.entity_id
_entity_poly.type
_entity_poly.pdbx_seq_one_letter_code
_entity_poly.pdbx_strand_id
1 'polypeptide(L)'
;MQFNRNTNSCSLPSVSGPSTSTNYQSQAANTSSEMQQSACLANNYGSSGTTSMNYASTGVSSSASIPRPLQHVIPTCVYLMSRIAVHMEIEGTAQCPSQVMLAAALGCEELGIANKLLAQSIFGLWMTSSLLEIQLKPHHRPYAVRVAWSKLLERHSHGNEIERKYDEPMITLRRNVFFSKKDEEKIKDPRILELLYEEARHNVLMGRYIMEPAHSIMLGGIQARVELGPYNSHTHTIGFFR
;
A
#
# COMPACT_ATOMS: atom_id res chain seq x y z
N MET A 1 -0.47 35.01 -52.03
CA MET A 1 0.81 34.57 -52.62
C MET A 1 0.96 33.07 -52.40
N GLN A 2 1.58 32.41 -53.38
CA GLN A 2 1.50 30.98 -53.71
C GLN A 2 1.79 29.97 -52.58
N PHE A 3 1.07 28.86 -52.70
CA PHE A 3 1.35 27.55 -52.12
C PHE A 3 2.74 27.04 -52.50
N ASN A 4 3.41 26.33 -51.58
CA ASN A 4 4.17 25.15 -52.00
C ASN A 4 4.07 24.03 -50.95
N ARG A 5 3.34 22.96 -51.32
CA ARG A 5 3.37 21.66 -50.66
C ARG A 5 4.58 20.93 -51.22
N ASN A 6 5.46 20.42 -50.36
CA ASN A 6 6.34 19.33 -50.72
C ASN A 6 6.08 18.15 -49.79
N THR A 7 5.38 17.17 -50.36
CA THR A 7 5.35 15.78 -49.96
C THR A 7 6.71 15.16 -50.22
N ASN A 8 7.29 14.49 -49.23
CA ASN A 8 8.16 13.33 -49.48
C ASN A 8 8.10 12.37 -48.30
N SER A 9 7.50 11.23 -48.59
CA SER A 9 7.57 9.97 -47.87
C SER A 9 9.00 9.41 -47.90
N CYS A 10 9.58 9.06 -46.76
CA CYS A 10 10.68 8.09 -46.70
C CYS A 10 10.58 7.20 -45.46
N SER A 11 10.84 5.93 -45.72
CA SER A 11 10.54 4.72 -44.98
C SER A 11 11.50 4.45 -43.81
N LEU A 12 11.00 3.71 -42.82
CA LEU A 12 11.76 3.10 -41.73
C LEU A 12 12.91 2.21 -42.25
N PRO A 13 14.11 2.24 -41.64
CA PRO A 13 15.05 1.14 -41.75
C PRO A 13 14.85 0.15 -40.59
N SER A 14 14.58 -1.10 -40.96
CA SER A 14 14.73 -2.29 -40.13
C SER A 14 16.22 -2.55 -39.85
N VAL A 15 16.60 -2.68 -38.58
CA VAL A 15 17.94 -3.14 -38.18
C VAL A 15 17.82 -4.50 -37.50
N SER A 16 18.32 -5.52 -38.19
CA SER A 16 18.59 -6.86 -37.69
C SER A 16 20.07 -6.94 -37.27
N GLY A 17 20.34 -7.50 -36.09
CA GLY A 17 21.68 -7.74 -35.55
C GLY A 17 21.62 -8.52 -34.22
N PRO A 18 22.66 -9.29 -33.87
CA PRO A 18 22.50 -10.71 -33.53
C PRO A 18 22.26 -11.02 -32.05
N SER A 19 21.47 -12.08 -31.82
CA SER A 19 21.26 -12.77 -30.56
C SER A 19 22.52 -13.52 -30.11
N THR A 20 23.12 -13.08 -29.00
CA THR A 20 24.14 -13.84 -28.26
C THR A 20 23.47 -14.52 -27.07
N SER A 21 23.24 -15.82 -27.21
CA SER A 21 22.71 -16.69 -26.15
C SER A 21 23.83 -17.01 -25.16
N THR A 22 23.78 -16.44 -23.96
CA THR A 22 24.63 -16.88 -22.84
C THR A 22 23.81 -17.81 -21.95
N ASN A 23 24.06 -19.11 -22.09
CA ASN A 23 23.56 -20.14 -21.19
C ASN A 23 24.28 -20.01 -19.85
N TYR A 24 23.55 -19.63 -18.79
CA TYR A 24 23.95 -19.95 -17.43
C TYR A 24 23.08 -21.08 -16.90
N GLN A 25 23.68 -22.27 -16.97
CA GLN A 25 23.27 -23.47 -16.26
C GLN A 25 23.56 -23.25 -14.78
N SER A 26 22.54 -23.17 -13.93
CA SER A 26 22.70 -23.31 -12.48
C SER A 26 22.15 -24.67 -12.06
N GLN A 27 23.09 -25.53 -11.70
CA GLN A 27 22.92 -26.88 -11.20
C GLN A 27 22.07 -26.91 -9.92
N ALA A 28 21.21 -27.93 -9.85
CA ALA A 28 20.53 -28.35 -8.64
C ALA A 28 21.55 -28.87 -7.62
N ALA A 29 21.47 -28.36 -6.38
CA ALA A 29 22.08 -28.98 -5.22
C ALA A 29 20.95 -29.58 -4.36
N ASN A 30 20.83 -30.90 -4.43
CA ASN A 30 20.11 -31.71 -3.47
C ASN A 30 20.86 -31.70 -2.14
N THR A 31 20.16 -31.36 -1.06
CA THR A 31 20.56 -31.81 0.28
C THR A 31 19.30 -32.19 1.04
N SER A 32 19.17 -33.48 1.26
CA SER A 32 18.24 -34.19 2.12
C SER A 32 18.71 -34.16 3.58
N SER A 33 17.84 -33.79 4.50
CA SER A 33 17.89 -34.20 5.92
C SER A 33 16.49 -33.99 6.51
N GLU A 34 15.67 -35.04 6.52
CA GLU A 34 15.44 -35.92 7.67
C GLU A 34 14.56 -35.30 8.78
N MET A 35 13.32 -35.80 8.77
CA MET A 35 12.36 -35.97 9.87
C MET A 35 12.96 -35.93 11.28
N GLN A 36 12.39 -35.08 12.13
CA GLN A 36 12.29 -35.40 13.55
C GLN A 36 10.88 -35.09 14.07
N GLN A 37 10.10 -36.16 14.12
CA GLN A 37 8.76 -36.22 14.70
C GLN A 37 8.95 -36.67 16.15
N SER A 38 8.61 -35.81 17.11
CA SER A 38 8.60 -36.18 18.53
C SER A 38 7.17 -36.10 19.04
N ALA A 39 6.65 -37.27 19.37
CA ALA A 39 5.37 -37.50 20.03
C ALA A 39 5.44 -37.06 21.50
N CYS A 40 4.38 -36.45 22.02
CA CYS A 40 4.09 -36.44 23.45
C CYS A 40 2.89 -37.34 23.72
N LEU A 41 3.17 -38.47 24.37
CA LEU A 41 2.22 -39.43 24.90
C LEU A 41 1.55 -38.88 26.16
N ALA A 42 0.28 -39.26 26.32
CA ALA A 42 -0.51 -39.06 27.53
C ALA A 42 0.08 -39.82 28.73
N ASN A 43 -0.18 -39.31 29.94
CA ASN A 43 -0.54 -40.20 31.04
C ASN A 43 -1.45 -39.52 32.06
N ASN A 44 -2.45 -40.30 32.47
CA ASN A 44 -3.58 -39.97 33.32
C ASN A 44 -3.38 -40.73 34.65
N TYR A 45 -3.64 -40.09 35.80
CA TYR A 45 -3.95 -40.69 37.11
C TYR A 45 -4.85 -39.64 37.79
N GLY A 46 -6.18 -39.83 37.95
CA GLY A 46 -6.87 -40.70 38.93
C GLY A 46 -6.76 -40.07 40.33
N SER A 47 -7.76 -39.85 41.18
CA SER A 47 -9.19 -40.19 41.33
C SER A 47 -9.68 -39.33 42.54
N SER A 48 -10.88 -38.77 42.65
CA SER A 48 -12.08 -39.35 43.31
C SER A 48 -12.92 -38.20 43.91
N GLY A 49 -14.26 -38.30 43.86
CA GLY A 49 -15.17 -37.41 44.59
C GLY A 49 -16.59 -37.35 44.01
N THR A 50 -17.51 -38.05 44.64
CA THR A 50 -18.84 -38.47 44.16
C THR A 50 -19.98 -37.46 44.46
N THR A 51 -21.01 -37.48 43.58
CA THR A 51 -22.46 -37.21 43.80
C THR A 51 -22.97 -35.82 44.21
N SER A 52 -23.84 -35.22 43.37
CA SER A 52 -25.32 -35.34 43.52
C SER A 52 -26.09 -34.58 42.42
N MET A 53 -27.21 -35.16 41.98
CA MET A 53 -28.18 -34.57 41.06
C MET A 53 -28.98 -33.45 41.73
N ASN A 54 -29.45 -32.47 40.96
CA ASN A 54 -30.83 -31.98 41.07
C ASN A 54 -31.31 -31.18 39.85
N TYR A 55 -32.63 -31.18 39.73
CA TYR A 55 -33.49 -30.90 38.58
C TYR A 55 -33.48 -29.47 38.02
N ALA A 56 -33.94 -29.40 36.76
CA ALA A 56 -34.09 -28.23 35.90
C ALA A 56 -34.92 -27.08 36.48
N SER A 57 -34.53 -25.85 36.10
CA SER A 57 -35.49 -24.79 35.80
C SER A 57 -35.03 -23.98 34.59
N THR A 58 -35.97 -23.77 33.69
CA THR A 58 -35.89 -22.97 32.47
C THR A 58 -35.67 -21.50 32.82
N GLY A 59 -34.53 -20.96 32.40
CA GLY A 59 -34.26 -19.52 32.36
C GLY A 59 -33.51 -19.21 31.07
N VAL A 60 -34.21 -18.61 30.11
CA VAL A 60 -33.63 -18.05 28.89
C VAL A 60 -32.65 -16.96 29.30
N SER A 61 -31.38 -17.33 29.44
CA SER A 61 -30.29 -16.36 29.62
C SER A 61 -29.90 -15.92 28.23
N SER A 62 -30.44 -14.79 27.81
CA SER A 62 -29.94 -14.03 26.68
C SER A 62 -28.43 -13.85 26.88
N SER A 63 -27.64 -14.56 26.07
CA SER A 63 -26.21 -14.31 25.93
C SER A 63 -26.04 -12.95 25.26
N ALA A 64 -26.26 -11.88 26.02
CA ALA A 64 -25.76 -10.57 25.65
C ALA A 64 -24.25 -10.73 25.55
N SER A 65 -23.74 -10.72 24.32
CA SER A 65 -22.31 -10.65 24.06
C SER A 65 -21.80 -9.36 24.70
N ILE A 66 -21.29 -9.47 25.92
CA ILE A 66 -20.56 -8.39 26.58
C ILE A 66 -19.47 -7.98 25.59
N PRO A 67 -19.45 -6.73 25.09
CA PRO A 67 -18.36 -6.28 24.25
C PRO A 67 -17.10 -6.39 25.09
N ARG A 68 -16.24 -7.36 24.77
CA ARG A 68 -14.95 -7.49 25.43
C ARG A 68 -14.20 -6.18 25.12
N PRO A 69 -13.82 -5.37 26.11
CA PRO A 69 -13.04 -4.18 25.84
C PRO A 69 -11.78 -4.63 25.11
N LEU A 70 -11.51 -4.07 23.94
CA LEU A 70 -10.30 -4.42 23.19
C LEU A 70 -9.09 -3.98 24.01
N GLN A 71 -8.45 -4.92 24.69
CA GLN A 71 -7.26 -4.64 25.49
C GLN A 71 -6.12 -4.32 24.51
N HIS A 72 -5.38 -3.24 24.75
CA HIS A 72 -4.20 -2.85 23.94
C HIS A 72 -4.47 -2.41 22.48
N VAL A 73 -5.55 -1.67 22.23
CA VAL A 73 -5.77 -0.97 20.95
C VAL A 73 -5.18 0.42 20.99
N ILE A 74 -4.39 0.75 19.97
CA ILE A 74 -3.90 2.10 19.71
C ILE A 74 -4.63 2.57 18.44
N PRO A 75 -5.50 3.58 18.51
CA PRO A 75 -6.16 4.17 17.34
C PRO A 75 -5.11 4.51 16.28
N THR A 76 -5.27 3.96 15.08
CA THR A 76 -4.28 4.08 14.01
C THR A 76 -4.96 4.44 12.72
N CYS A 77 -4.35 5.35 11.96
CA CYS A 77 -4.82 5.75 10.64
C CYS A 77 -3.82 5.33 9.56
N VAL A 78 -4.32 4.87 8.42
CA VAL A 78 -3.56 4.75 7.18
C VAL A 78 -3.99 5.87 6.25
N TYR A 79 -3.08 6.79 5.94
CA TYR A 79 -3.33 7.94 5.10
C TYR A 79 -3.19 7.59 3.61
N LEU A 80 -4.13 8.08 2.80
CA LEU A 80 -4.12 7.97 1.35
C LEU A 80 -3.69 9.30 0.73
N MET A 81 -3.19 9.26 -0.50
CA MET A 81 -2.77 10.47 -1.24
C MET A 81 -3.95 11.37 -1.63
N SER A 82 -5.19 10.86 -1.56
CA SER A 82 -6.44 11.61 -1.72
C SER A 82 -6.79 12.49 -0.50
N ARG A 83 -5.91 12.62 0.50
CA ARG A 83 -6.13 13.32 1.79
C ARG A 83 -7.21 12.69 2.67
N ILE A 84 -7.58 11.44 2.38
CA ILE A 84 -8.46 10.61 3.20
C ILE A 84 -7.59 9.69 4.07
N ALA A 85 -8.10 9.27 5.22
CA ALA A 85 -7.46 8.25 6.04
C ALA A 85 -8.44 7.13 6.39
N VAL A 86 -7.95 5.90 6.40
CA VAL A 86 -8.68 4.74 6.91
C VAL A 86 -8.35 4.61 8.39
N HIS A 87 -9.36 4.83 9.25
CA HIS A 87 -9.24 4.61 10.69
C HIS A 87 -9.30 3.11 10.99
N MET A 88 -8.43 2.64 11.88
CA MET A 88 -8.33 1.22 12.24
C MET A 88 -8.26 1.05 13.75
N GLU A 89 -9.00 0.06 14.23
CA GLU A 89 -8.97 -0.42 15.61
C GLU A 89 -8.53 -1.88 15.58
N ILE A 90 -7.22 -2.11 15.72
CA ILE A 90 -6.63 -3.45 15.64
C ILE A 90 -6.21 -3.89 17.04
N GLU A 91 -6.75 -5.00 17.54
CA GLU A 91 -6.32 -5.59 18.82
C GLU A 91 -4.82 -5.89 18.79
N GLY A 92 -4.11 -5.48 19.85
CA GLY A 92 -2.66 -5.63 19.92
C GLY A 92 -1.91 -4.83 18.84
N THR A 93 -2.35 -3.60 18.55
CA THR A 93 -1.81 -2.74 17.48
C THR A 93 -0.27 -2.67 17.48
N ALA A 94 0.34 -2.60 18.67
CA ALA A 94 1.79 -2.54 18.82
C ALA A 94 2.54 -3.74 18.20
N GLN A 95 1.89 -4.91 18.14
CA GLN A 95 2.44 -6.15 17.59
C GLN A 95 1.94 -6.46 16.17
N CYS A 96 0.98 -5.69 15.65
CA CYS A 96 0.37 -5.91 14.35
C CYS A 96 1.42 -5.79 13.22
N PRO A 97 1.62 -6.84 12.42
CA PRO A 97 2.49 -6.77 11.24
C PRO A 97 1.89 -5.88 10.14
N SER A 98 2.78 -5.26 9.35
CA SER A 98 2.42 -4.37 8.26
C SER A 98 1.51 -5.03 7.22
N GLN A 99 1.68 -6.32 6.93
CA GLN A 99 0.82 -7.03 5.97
C GLN A 99 -0.62 -7.16 6.48
N VAL A 100 -0.81 -7.41 7.77
CA VAL A 100 -2.14 -7.53 8.37
C VAL A 100 -2.83 -6.17 8.36
N MET A 101 -2.10 -5.13 8.75
CA MET A 101 -2.59 -3.75 8.70
C MET A 101 -2.93 -3.30 7.28
N LEU A 102 -2.10 -3.65 6.28
CA LEU A 102 -2.37 -3.36 4.87
C LEU A 102 -3.65 -4.06 4.39
N ALA A 103 -3.81 -5.35 4.70
CA ALA A 103 -4.98 -6.12 4.33
C ALA A 103 -6.25 -5.55 4.97
N ALA A 104 -6.17 -5.09 6.24
CA ALA A 104 -7.27 -4.42 6.92
C ALA A 104 -7.63 -3.08 6.24
N ALA A 105 -6.63 -2.24 5.96
CA ALA A 105 -6.85 -0.94 5.31
C ALA A 105 -7.48 -1.08 3.91
N LEU A 106 -6.97 -1.99 3.08
CA LEU A 106 -7.53 -2.30 1.76
C LEU A 106 -8.87 -3.05 1.84
N GLY A 107 -9.17 -3.63 3.01
CA GLY A 107 -10.39 -4.35 3.32
C GLY A 107 -11.60 -3.44 3.58
N CYS A 108 -11.36 -2.17 3.92
CA CYS A 108 -12.34 -1.11 4.16
C CYS A 108 -13.35 -1.01 3.00
N GLU A 109 -14.64 -1.15 3.31
CA GLU A 109 -15.70 -1.25 2.31
C GLU A 109 -15.86 0.05 1.53
N GLU A 110 -15.61 1.18 2.18
CA GLU A 110 -15.65 2.53 1.63
C GLU A 110 -14.59 2.77 0.55
N LEU A 111 -13.49 1.99 0.56
CA LEU A 111 -12.54 2.01 -0.55
C LEU A 111 -13.09 1.34 -1.81
N GLY A 112 -14.08 0.45 -1.69
CA GLY A 112 -14.75 -0.17 -2.83
C GLY A 112 -13.85 -1.06 -3.71
N ILE A 113 -12.72 -1.53 -3.18
CA ILE A 113 -11.76 -2.34 -3.92
C ILE A 113 -12.32 -3.75 -4.10
N ALA A 114 -12.59 -4.14 -5.34
CA ALA A 114 -13.09 -5.48 -5.65
C ALA A 114 -11.99 -6.54 -5.51
N ASN A 115 -10.82 -6.31 -6.13
CA ASN A 115 -9.72 -7.27 -6.08
C ASN A 115 -8.70 -6.93 -4.97
N LYS A 116 -9.08 -7.21 -3.72
CA LYS A 116 -8.27 -6.94 -2.52
C LYS A 116 -6.92 -7.67 -2.53
N LEU A 117 -6.85 -8.86 -3.13
CA LEU A 117 -5.61 -9.64 -3.22
C LEU A 117 -4.63 -9.01 -4.20
N LEU A 118 -5.11 -8.54 -5.35
CA LEU A 118 -4.30 -7.77 -6.31
C LEU A 118 -3.86 -6.44 -5.69
N ALA A 119 -4.74 -5.72 -4.99
CA ALA A 119 -4.37 -4.47 -4.34
C ALA A 119 -3.23 -4.66 -3.31
N GLN A 120 -3.21 -5.77 -2.58
CA GLN A 120 -2.14 -6.10 -1.63
C GLN A 120 -0.77 -6.36 -2.29
N SER A 121 -0.71 -6.71 -3.58
CA SER A 121 0.56 -6.84 -4.30
C SER A 121 1.04 -5.51 -4.90
N ILE A 122 0.09 -4.64 -5.27
CA ILE A 122 0.33 -3.33 -5.87
C ILE A 122 0.73 -2.28 -4.84
N PHE A 123 0.12 -2.32 -3.66
CA PHE A 123 0.36 -1.33 -2.60
C PHE A 123 1.18 -1.90 -1.45
N GLY A 124 1.81 -1.00 -0.71
CA GLY A 124 2.49 -1.28 0.55
C GLY A 124 2.20 -0.18 1.57
N LEU A 125 2.44 -0.49 2.84
CA LEU A 125 2.48 0.56 3.85
C LEU A 125 3.86 1.19 3.86
N TRP A 126 3.87 2.50 3.95
CA TRP A 126 5.06 3.31 4.10
C TRP A 126 4.98 4.07 5.42
N MET A 127 6.13 4.26 6.04
CA MET A 127 6.27 5.21 7.14
C MET A 127 6.97 6.46 6.59
N THR A 128 6.29 7.59 6.64
CA THR A 128 6.69 8.80 5.92
C THR A 128 6.63 10.03 6.81
N SER A 129 7.51 10.98 6.53
CA SER A 129 7.65 12.26 7.20
C SER A 129 8.24 13.27 6.23
N SER A 130 8.54 14.49 6.69
CA SER A 130 9.25 15.48 5.90
C SER A 130 10.71 15.11 5.61
N LEU A 131 11.34 14.33 6.50
CA LEU A 131 12.78 14.03 6.47
C LEU A 131 13.12 12.67 5.89
N LEU A 132 12.20 11.71 5.95
CA LEU A 132 12.43 10.32 5.58
C LEU A 132 11.13 9.62 5.17
N GLU A 133 11.22 8.78 4.15
CA GLU A 133 10.15 7.91 3.66
C GLU A 133 10.69 6.49 3.49
N ILE A 134 10.05 5.51 4.13
CA ILE A 134 10.48 4.11 4.04
C ILE A 134 9.29 3.18 3.78
N GLN A 135 9.44 2.27 2.81
CA GLN A 135 8.49 1.19 2.63
C GLN A 135 8.68 0.12 3.70
N LEU A 136 7.59 -0.27 4.37
CA LEU A 136 7.59 -1.32 5.37
C LEU A 136 7.57 -2.70 4.70
N LYS A 137 8.34 -3.64 5.26
CA LYS A 137 8.26 -5.06 4.87
C LYS A 137 7.04 -5.72 5.52
N PRO A 138 6.49 -6.81 4.93
CA PRO A 138 5.32 -7.50 5.46
C PRO A 138 5.35 -7.84 6.96
N HIS A 139 6.51 -8.24 7.47
CA HIS A 139 6.74 -8.64 8.86
C HIS A 139 7.11 -7.49 9.80
N HIS A 140 7.38 -6.28 9.29
CA HIS A 140 7.65 -5.13 10.14
C HIS A 140 6.39 -4.75 10.93
N ARG A 141 6.58 -4.25 12.15
CA ARG A 141 5.50 -3.72 12.99
C ARG A 141 5.52 -2.20 12.92
N PRO A 142 4.52 -1.53 12.30
CA PRO A 142 4.54 -0.07 12.13
C PRO A 142 4.77 0.69 13.44
N TYR A 143 4.13 0.25 14.54
CA TYR A 143 4.33 0.86 15.85
C TYR A 143 5.80 0.82 16.32
N ALA A 144 6.48 -0.32 16.16
CA ALA A 144 7.89 -0.45 16.53
C ALA A 144 8.80 0.44 15.67
N VAL A 145 8.46 0.60 14.39
CA VAL A 145 9.18 1.52 13.48
C VAL A 145 8.99 2.97 13.92
N ARG A 146 7.78 3.37 14.32
CA ARG A 146 7.50 4.70 14.89
C ARG A 146 8.34 4.97 16.15
N VAL A 147 8.38 4.01 17.08
CA VAL A 147 9.20 4.14 18.31
C VAL A 147 10.69 4.29 18.00
N ALA A 148 11.15 3.68 16.90
CA ALA A 148 12.54 3.77 16.45
C ALA A 148 12.80 4.97 15.51
N TRP A 149 11.81 5.83 15.25
CA TRP A 149 11.90 6.85 14.19
C TRP A 149 13.07 7.82 14.36
N SER A 150 13.27 8.35 15.56
CA SER A 150 14.40 9.25 15.86
C SER A 150 15.76 8.63 15.51
N LYS A 151 15.96 7.36 15.84
CA LYS A 151 17.18 6.59 15.49
C LYS A 151 17.31 6.35 13.99
N LEU A 152 16.21 6.24 13.25
CA LEU A 152 16.23 6.13 11.79
C LEU A 152 16.62 7.47 11.16
N LEU A 153 16.07 8.58 11.66
CA LEU A 153 16.42 9.92 11.20
C LEU A 153 17.91 10.24 11.43
N GLU A 154 18.47 9.88 12.59
CA GLU A 154 19.90 10.05 12.87
C GLU A 154 20.81 9.35 11.85
N ARG A 155 20.36 8.23 11.28
CA ARG A 155 21.17 7.41 10.35
C ARG A 155 20.92 7.71 8.88
N HIS A 156 19.69 8.11 8.54
CA HIS A 156 19.21 8.09 7.15
C HIS A 156 18.59 9.41 6.68
N SER A 157 18.56 10.45 7.52
CA SER A 157 18.09 11.78 7.13
C SER A 157 19.21 12.82 7.12
N HIS A 158 18.97 13.93 6.43
CA HIS A 158 19.86 15.10 6.41
C HIS A 158 19.33 16.28 7.25
N GLY A 159 18.23 16.09 7.97
CA GLY A 159 17.65 17.14 8.82
C GLY A 159 18.57 17.49 9.98
N ASN A 160 18.54 18.74 10.44
CA ASN A 160 19.29 19.19 11.60
C ASN A 160 18.71 18.63 12.92
N GLU A 161 19.37 18.89 14.05
CA GLU A 161 18.95 18.33 15.35
C GLU A 161 17.53 18.73 15.75
N ILE A 162 17.13 19.98 15.46
CA ILE A 162 15.80 20.50 15.78
C ILE A 162 14.76 19.83 14.88
N GLU A 163 15.01 19.75 13.57
CA GLU A 163 14.13 19.08 12.61
C GLU A 163 13.90 17.62 13.00
N ARG A 164 14.97 16.87 13.29
CA ARG A 164 14.86 15.45 13.68
C ARG A 164 14.12 15.25 15.01
N LYS A 165 14.26 16.18 15.95
CA LYS A 165 13.63 16.09 17.28
C LYS A 165 12.10 16.18 17.22
N TYR A 166 11.57 16.97 16.27
CA TYR A 166 10.14 17.24 16.16
C TYR A 166 9.48 16.56 14.95
N ASP A 167 10.24 15.85 14.13
CA ASP A 167 9.70 15.08 13.01
C ASP A 167 9.02 13.80 13.51
N GLU A 168 7.74 13.65 13.16
CA GLU A 168 6.89 12.53 13.54
C GLU A 168 6.37 11.85 12.28
N PRO A 169 6.49 10.51 12.17
CA PRO A 169 6.08 9.82 10.97
C PRO A 169 4.58 9.52 10.97
N MET A 170 4.04 9.32 9.77
CA MET A 170 2.71 8.78 9.52
C MET A 170 2.76 7.51 8.68
N ILE A 171 1.71 6.69 8.80
CA ILE A 171 1.54 5.50 7.97
C ILE A 171 0.74 5.89 6.74
N THR A 172 1.32 5.71 5.55
CA THR A 172 0.67 6.01 4.27
C THR A 172 0.54 4.76 3.43
N LEU A 173 -0.60 4.61 2.75
CA LEU A 173 -0.77 3.65 1.66
C LEU A 173 -0.12 4.22 0.40
N ARG A 174 0.84 3.52 -0.17
CA ARG A 174 1.49 3.92 -1.44
C ARG A 174 1.78 2.72 -2.31
N ARG A 175 2.12 2.97 -3.56
CA ARG A 175 2.61 1.96 -4.50
C ARG A 175 3.78 1.19 -3.89
N ASN A 176 3.74 -0.12 -4.02
CA ASN A 176 4.83 -1.01 -3.68
C ASN A 176 5.97 -0.79 -4.70
N VAL A 177 7.16 -0.40 -4.23
CA VAL A 177 8.30 -0.12 -5.12
C VAL A 177 8.71 -1.35 -5.95
N PHE A 178 8.43 -2.55 -5.46
CA PHE A 178 8.77 -3.81 -6.13
C PHE A 178 7.71 -4.27 -7.14
N PHE A 179 6.54 -3.61 -7.22
CA PHE A 179 5.55 -3.97 -8.21
C PHE A 179 6.02 -3.57 -9.61
N SER A 180 5.91 -4.47 -10.59
CA SER A 180 6.50 -4.27 -11.91
C SER A 180 5.67 -3.30 -12.75
N LYS A 181 6.33 -2.41 -13.50
CA LYS A 181 5.64 -1.49 -14.43
C LYS A 181 4.83 -2.26 -15.48
N LYS A 182 5.36 -3.37 -15.99
CA LYS A 182 4.69 -4.21 -16.99
C LYS A 182 3.36 -4.78 -16.47
N ASP A 183 3.30 -5.11 -15.19
CA ASP A 183 2.06 -5.62 -14.58
C ASP A 183 1.11 -4.49 -14.20
N GLU A 184 1.63 -3.32 -13.86
CA GLU A 184 0.84 -2.12 -13.61
C GLU A 184 0.02 -1.68 -14.83
N GLU A 185 0.62 -1.72 -16.03
CA GLU A 185 -0.08 -1.40 -17.29
C GLU A 185 -1.29 -2.32 -17.58
N LYS A 186 -1.34 -3.50 -16.97
CA LYS A 186 -2.43 -4.48 -17.14
C LYS A 186 -3.59 -4.26 -16.16
N ILE A 187 -3.44 -3.39 -15.16
CA ILE A 187 -4.48 -3.14 -14.17
C ILE A 187 -5.71 -2.55 -14.87
N LYS A 188 -6.89 -3.08 -14.53
CA LYS A 188 -8.20 -2.61 -15.01
C LYS A 188 -9.19 -2.30 -13.89
N ASP A 189 -8.85 -2.63 -12.64
CA ASP A 189 -9.70 -2.32 -11.50
C ASP A 189 -9.72 -0.79 -11.30
N PRO A 190 -10.91 -0.14 -11.39
CA PRO A 190 -11.00 1.30 -11.40
C PRO A 190 -10.56 1.94 -10.08
N ARG A 191 -10.82 1.29 -8.94
CA ARG A 191 -10.46 1.82 -7.62
C ARG A 191 -8.96 1.72 -7.37
N ILE A 192 -8.33 0.63 -7.81
CA ILE A 192 -6.87 0.52 -7.80
C ILE A 192 -6.22 1.59 -8.68
N LEU A 193 -6.76 1.82 -9.89
CA LEU A 193 -6.26 2.85 -10.80
C LEU A 193 -6.41 4.25 -10.21
N GLU A 194 -7.52 4.55 -9.55
CA GLU A 194 -7.75 5.82 -8.87
C GLU A 194 -6.73 6.06 -7.75
N LEU A 195 -6.45 5.06 -6.92
CA LEU A 195 -5.45 5.15 -5.86
C LEU A 195 -4.03 5.40 -6.40
N LEU A 196 -3.64 4.71 -7.48
CA LEU A 196 -2.36 4.94 -8.17
C LEU A 196 -2.31 6.34 -8.79
N TYR A 197 -3.41 6.79 -9.38
CA TYR A 197 -3.53 8.11 -9.98
C TYR A 197 -3.40 9.22 -8.93
N GLU A 198 -4.05 9.11 -7.76
CA GLU A 198 -3.93 10.11 -6.70
C GLU A 198 -2.49 10.23 -6.19
N GLU A 199 -1.76 9.11 -6.07
CA GLU A 199 -0.33 9.14 -5.74
C GLU A 199 0.50 9.80 -6.86
N ALA A 200 0.25 9.44 -8.11
CA ALA A 200 0.95 10.04 -9.25
C ALA A 200 0.71 11.55 -9.34
N ARG A 201 -0.55 11.99 -9.19
CA ARG A 201 -0.96 13.40 -9.13
C ARG A 201 -0.26 14.12 -8.00
N HIS A 202 -0.26 13.54 -6.79
CA HIS A 202 0.47 14.09 -5.65
C HIS A 202 1.96 14.30 -5.96
N ASN A 203 2.63 13.31 -6.55
CA ASN A 203 4.05 13.40 -6.88
C ASN A 203 4.35 14.45 -7.96
N VAL A 204 3.47 14.62 -8.96
CA VAL A 204 3.59 15.70 -9.96
C VAL A 204 3.46 17.06 -9.28
N LEU A 205 2.44 17.26 -8.45
CA LEU A 205 2.18 18.54 -7.77
C LEU A 205 3.26 18.90 -6.74
N MET A 206 3.89 17.91 -6.11
CA MET A 206 5.04 18.09 -5.22
C MET A 206 6.38 18.26 -5.96
N GLY A 207 6.36 18.31 -7.31
CA GLY A 207 7.56 18.50 -8.11
C GLY A 207 8.54 17.32 -8.09
N ARG A 208 8.09 16.13 -7.66
CA ARG A 208 8.94 14.93 -7.59
C ARG A 208 9.19 14.31 -8.96
N TYR A 209 8.30 14.55 -9.92
CA TYR A 209 8.45 14.04 -11.28
C TYR A 209 9.02 15.13 -12.18
N ILE A 210 10.28 14.96 -12.57
CA ILE A 210 10.94 15.81 -13.56
C ILE A 210 10.35 15.45 -14.93
N MET A 211 9.80 16.45 -15.61
CA MET A 211 9.19 16.27 -16.92
C MET A 211 9.27 17.54 -17.76
N GLU A 212 9.20 17.37 -19.08
CA GLU A 212 9.12 18.49 -20.02
C GLU A 212 7.80 19.27 -19.86
N PRO A 213 7.81 20.60 -20.09
CA PRO A 213 6.61 21.43 -19.96
C PRO A 213 5.40 20.92 -20.77
N ALA A 214 5.65 20.33 -21.95
CA ALA A 214 4.58 19.77 -22.78
C ALA A 214 3.82 18.63 -22.07
N HIS A 215 4.51 17.77 -21.33
CA HIS A 215 3.88 16.71 -20.54
C HIS A 215 3.12 17.29 -19.34
N SER A 216 3.66 18.31 -18.68
CA SER A 216 2.97 19.00 -17.57
C SER A 216 1.65 19.62 -18.03
N ILE A 217 1.65 20.26 -19.19
CA ILE A 217 0.43 20.84 -19.81
C ILE A 217 -0.57 19.74 -20.15
N MET A 218 -0.11 18.62 -20.72
CA MET A 218 -0.97 17.47 -21.03
C MET A 218 -1.64 16.90 -19.77
N LEU A 219 -0.87 16.67 -18.71
CA LEU A 219 -1.40 16.18 -17.43
C LEU A 219 -2.37 17.18 -16.80
N GLY A 220 -2.06 18.48 -16.88
CA GLY A 220 -2.97 19.54 -16.44
C GLY A 220 -4.30 19.53 -17.21
N GLY A 221 -4.27 19.30 -18.53
CA GLY A 221 -5.46 19.14 -19.35
C GLY A 221 -6.29 17.90 -18.97
N ILE A 222 -5.63 16.77 -18.67
CA ILE A 222 -6.30 15.56 -18.18
C ILE A 222 -6.95 15.84 -16.82
N GLN A 223 -6.24 16.48 -15.88
CA GLN A 223 -6.77 16.87 -14.58
C GLN A 223 -8.01 17.77 -14.73
N ALA A 224 -7.94 18.79 -15.58
CA ALA A 224 -9.05 19.68 -15.84
C ALA A 224 -10.26 18.92 -16.40
N ARG A 225 -10.05 17.93 -17.27
CA ARG A 225 -11.14 17.09 -17.80
C ARG A 225 -11.79 16.22 -16.73
N VAL A 226 -11.01 15.73 -15.76
CA VAL A 226 -11.47 14.94 -14.61
C VAL A 226 -12.28 15.81 -13.65
N GLU A 227 -11.79 17.01 -13.30
CA GLU A 227 -12.43 17.89 -12.31
C GLU A 227 -13.59 18.71 -12.88
N LEU A 228 -13.46 19.23 -14.10
CA LEU A 228 -14.40 20.21 -14.67
C LEU A 228 -15.38 19.60 -15.68
N GLY A 229 -15.15 18.37 -16.10
CA GLY A 229 -15.93 17.76 -17.18
C GLY A 229 -15.52 18.27 -18.58
N PRO A 230 -16.40 18.15 -19.59
CA PRO A 230 -16.13 18.61 -20.96
C PRO A 230 -15.81 20.11 -21.02
N TYR A 231 -14.95 20.51 -21.97
CA TYR A 231 -14.60 21.91 -22.15
C TYR A 231 -15.83 22.75 -22.54
N ASN A 232 -16.00 23.89 -21.85
CA ASN A 232 -16.98 24.92 -22.18
C ASN A 232 -16.27 26.27 -22.28
N SER A 233 -16.28 26.87 -23.48
CA SER A 233 -15.59 28.14 -23.76
C SER A 233 -16.14 29.35 -23.01
N HIS A 234 -17.38 29.29 -22.52
CA HIS A 234 -17.99 30.38 -21.76
C HIS A 234 -17.54 30.38 -20.30
N THR A 235 -17.14 29.23 -19.77
CA THR A 235 -16.71 29.08 -18.36
C THR A 235 -15.19 28.93 -18.24
N HIS A 236 -14.57 28.10 -19.08
CA HIS A 236 -13.15 27.75 -19.02
C HIS A 236 -12.29 28.77 -19.78
N THR A 237 -12.42 30.04 -19.40
CA THR A 237 -11.65 31.15 -19.98
C THR A 237 -10.25 31.25 -19.37
N ILE A 238 -9.38 32.10 -19.92
CA ILE A 238 -8.05 32.37 -19.33
C ILE A 238 -8.18 32.86 -17.88
N GLY A 239 -9.22 33.63 -17.56
CA GLY A 239 -9.46 34.12 -16.20
C GLY A 239 -9.86 33.03 -15.21
N PHE A 240 -10.38 31.89 -15.70
CA PHE A 240 -10.78 30.77 -14.85
C PHE A 240 -9.58 30.02 -14.25
N PHE A 241 -8.45 29.95 -14.98
CA PHE A 241 -7.26 29.19 -14.59
C PHE A 241 -6.15 30.06 -13.97
N ARG A 242 -6.47 31.30 -13.57
CA ARG A 242 -5.52 32.22 -12.93
C ARG A 242 -5.67 32.25 -11.42
#